data_AF-A0A2D7J9S7-F1
#
_entry.id   AF-A0A2D7J9S7-F1
#
_cell.length_a   1.000
_cell.length_b   1.000
_cell.length_c   1.000
_cell.angle_alpha   90.00
_cell.angle_beta   90.00
_cell.angle_gamma   90.00
#
_symmetry.space_group_name_H-M   'P 1'
#
loop_
_entity.id
_entity.type
_entity.pdbx_description
1 polymer ?
#
loop_
_entity_poly.entity_id
_entity_poly.type
_entity_poly.pdbx_seq_one_letter_code
_entity_poly.pdbx_strand_id
1 'polypeptide(L)'
;MLATGLIPLLRISALLLAAPLVSLRVVSVRIRIALALVLTIFIYPTLDLPLIDPVSAQGLMLITRELFIGLLFAVVLQLVNAALVVAGQTLSMSMGLAMAQTVDPNMGRVPVLASFLIVMSTLIFLSIGGHLILIQLILMSFEVLPIGGEINFTATLANFIEWSAMVFLGGILIALPIMLTMMLVNLCIGIVPRAAPALNFFAVVFPAMTLAG
;
A
#
# COMPACT_ATOMS: atom_id res chain seq x y z
N MET A 1 29.19 14.56 6.30
CA MET A 1 27.81 14.58 6.85
C MET A 1 26.78 14.99 5.81
N LEU A 2 26.78 16.22 5.27
CA LEU A 2 25.75 16.63 4.29
C LEU A 2 25.82 15.85 2.95
N ALA A 3 27.03 15.62 2.41
CA ALA A 3 27.19 14.89 1.16
C ALA A 3 26.98 13.37 1.31
N THR A 4 27.50 12.78 2.38
CA THR A 4 27.39 11.33 2.68
C THR A 4 26.01 10.92 3.19
N GLY A 5 25.29 11.81 3.88
CA GLY A 5 23.94 11.57 4.40
C GLY A 5 22.85 11.54 3.32
N LEU A 6 23.15 12.00 2.10
CA LEU A 6 22.20 11.96 0.99
C LEU A 6 21.81 10.52 0.62
N ILE A 7 22.75 9.59 0.72
CA ILE A 7 22.57 8.18 0.34
C ILE A 7 21.51 7.48 1.23
N PRO A 8 21.65 7.46 2.57
CA PRO A 8 20.62 6.90 3.44
C PRO A 8 19.30 7.69 3.37
N LEU A 9 19.35 9.02 3.15
CA LEU A 9 18.15 9.85 2.98
C LEU A 9 17.29 9.40 1.80
N LEU A 10 17.90 9.06 0.65
CA LEU A 10 17.18 8.61 -0.53
C LEU A 10 16.44 7.29 -0.27
N ARG A 11 17.09 6.34 0.40
CA ARG A 11 16.46 5.06 0.75
C ARG A 11 15.33 5.23 1.77
N ILE A 12 15.57 6.01 2.83
CA ILE A 12 14.58 6.29 3.88
C ILE A 12 13.37 7.04 3.31
N SER A 13 13.62 8.04 2.45
CA SER A 13 12.54 8.80 1.80
C SER A 13 11.70 7.93 0.86
N ALA A 14 12.33 7.06 0.05
CA ALA A 14 11.60 6.11 -0.79
C ALA A 14 10.68 5.18 0.02
N LEU A 15 11.20 4.62 1.13
CA LEU A 15 10.44 3.80 2.07
C LEU A 15 9.25 4.57 2.69
N LEU A 16 9.50 5.79 3.17
CA LEU A 16 8.47 6.63 3.80
C LEU A 16 7.36 7.05 2.83
N LEU A 17 7.67 7.26 1.55
CA LEU A 17 6.65 7.62 0.56
C LEU A 17 5.58 6.52 0.40
N ALA A 18 5.93 5.27 0.67
CA ALA A 18 5.03 4.12 0.58
C ALA A 18 4.41 3.68 1.91
N ALA A 19 4.90 4.17 3.05
CA ALA A 19 4.37 3.83 4.36
C ALA A 19 2.87 4.18 4.45
N PRO A 20 1.99 3.29 4.96
CA PRO A 20 0.53 3.52 4.99
C PRO A 20 0.11 4.86 5.60
N LEU A 21 0.79 5.33 6.66
CA LEU A 21 0.50 6.62 7.28
C LEU A 21 0.99 7.84 6.50
N VAL A 22 2.21 7.74 6.00
CA VAL A 22 2.92 8.86 5.40
C VAL A 22 2.50 9.03 3.93
N SER A 23 2.01 7.97 3.30
CA SER A 23 1.47 7.98 1.94
C SER A 23 0.12 8.71 1.83
N LEU A 24 -0.61 8.92 2.94
CA LEU A 24 -1.89 9.63 2.95
C LEU A 24 -1.77 11.03 2.33
N ARG A 25 -2.75 11.40 1.50
CA ARG A 25 -2.79 12.72 0.82
C ARG A 25 -2.81 13.90 1.79
N VAL A 26 -3.28 13.70 3.01
CA VAL A 26 -3.30 14.73 4.07
C VAL A 26 -1.90 15.13 4.53
N VAL A 27 -0.90 14.23 4.38
CA VAL A 27 0.48 14.51 4.76
C VAL A 27 1.19 15.21 3.60
N SER A 28 1.39 16.52 3.74
CA SER A 28 2.08 17.33 2.75
C SER A 28 3.51 16.82 2.48
N VAL A 29 3.98 16.98 1.24
CA VAL A 29 5.34 16.56 0.83
C VAL A 29 6.41 17.16 1.73
N ARG A 30 6.22 18.40 2.21
CA ARG A 30 7.15 19.08 3.14
C ARG A 30 7.32 18.32 4.45
N ILE A 31 6.23 17.80 5.02
CA ILE A 31 6.27 17.01 6.27
C ILE A 31 7.01 15.69 6.01
N ARG A 32 6.76 15.05 4.85
CA ARG A 32 7.42 13.78 4.49
C ARG A 32 8.94 13.95 4.39
N ILE A 33 9.39 15.02 3.71
CA ILE A 33 10.82 15.32 3.58
C ILE A 33 11.42 15.65 4.95
N ALA A 34 10.75 16.45 5.78
CA ALA A 34 11.22 16.77 7.11
C ALA A 34 11.38 15.51 7.99
N LEU A 35 10.40 14.61 7.95
CA LEU A 35 10.43 13.35 8.70
C LEU A 35 11.57 12.43 8.23
N ALA A 36 11.77 12.32 6.91
CA ALA A 36 12.88 11.56 6.33
C ALA A 36 14.25 12.12 6.76
N LEU A 37 14.39 13.45 6.79
CA LEU A 37 15.61 14.13 7.19
C LEU A 37 15.91 13.90 8.68
N VAL A 38 14.90 14.04 9.55
CA VAL A 38 15.04 13.75 10.99
C VAL A 38 15.46 12.31 11.21
N LEU A 39 14.79 11.33 10.58
CA LEU A 39 15.16 9.92 10.70
C LEU A 39 16.57 9.65 10.21
N THR A 40 16.98 10.30 9.11
CA THR A 40 18.34 10.16 8.59
C THR A 40 19.37 10.68 9.59
N ILE A 41 19.14 11.81 10.27
CA ILE A 41 20.05 12.33 11.28
C ILE A 41 20.26 11.33 12.43
N PHE A 42 19.20 10.66 12.87
CA PHE A 42 19.28 9.68 13.96
C PHE A 42 19.92 8.35 13.54
N ILE A 43 19.69 7.91 12.30
CA ILE A 43 20.21 6.63 11.78
C ILE A 43 21.64 6.77 11.24
N TYR A 44 22.00 7.94 10.71
CA TYR A 44 23.34 8.21 10.16
C TYR A 44 24.51 7.75 11.05
N PRO A 45 24.56 8.02 12.37
CA PRO A 45 25.68 7.60 13.21
C PRO A 45 25.79 6.09 13.41
N THR A 46 24.74 5.31 13.10
CA THR A 46 24.76 3.85 13.22
C THR A 46 25.18 3.16 11.92
N LEU A 47 25.48 3.91 10.86
CA LEU A 47 25.80 3.37 9.54
C LEU A 47 27.29 3.51 9.23
N ASP A 48 27.90 2.41 8.79
CA ASP A 48 29.23 2.42 8.18
C ASP A 48 29.12 2.84 6.71
N LEU A 49 29.47 4.09 6.42
CA LEU A 49 29.36 4.65 5.08
C LEU A 49 30.71 4.61 4.35
N PRO A 50 30.78 4.07 3.12
CA PRO A 50 31.97 4.18 2.30
C PRO A 50 32.22 5.65 1.94
N LEU A 51 33.47 6.10 2.09
CA LEU A 51 33.93 7.44 1.70
C LEU A 51 34.05 7.51 0.17
N ILE A 52 32.90 7.63 -0.50
CA ILE A 52 32.80 7.81 -1.96
C ILE A 52 32.22 9.20 -2.21
N ASP A 53 32.82 9.95 -3.13
CA ASP A 53 32.29 11.24 -3.58
C ASP A 53 30.96 11.00 -4.33
N PRO A 54 29.83 11.57 -3.88
CA PRO A 54 28.53 11.41 -4.53
C PRO A 54 28.49 11.88 -5.99
N VAL A 55 29.39 12.80 -6.37
CA VAL A 55 29.45 13.35 -7.74
C VAL A 55 30.27 12.47 -8.69
N SER A 56 31.04 11.51 -8.15
CA SER A 56 31.78 10.53 -8.94
C SER A 56 30.85 9.53 -9.63
N ALA A 57 31.32 8.90 -10.71
CA ALA A 57 30.56 7.84 -11.40
C ALA A 57 30.17 6.68 -10.46
N GLN A 58 31.06 6.34 -9.51
CA GLN A 58 30.81 5.34 -8.48
C GLN A 58 29.76 5.79 -7.47
N GLY A 59 29.79 7.07 -7.06
CA GLY A 59 28.77 7.66 -6.18
C GLY A 59 27.39 7.68 -6.82
N LEU A 60 27.30 8.02 -8.09
CA LEU A 60 26.03 8.06 -8.83
C LEU A 60 25.43 6.65 -9.01
N MET A 61 26.28 5.64 -9.23
CA MET A 61 25.87 4.23 -9.26
C MET A 61 25.38 3.74 -7.88
N LEU A 62 26.04 4.16 -6.80
CA LEU A 62 25.61 3.86 -5.44
C LEU A 62 24.25 4.50 -5.12
N ILE A 63 24.04 5.76 -5.52
CA ILE A 63 22.79 6.49 -5.36
C ILE A 63 21.63 5.78 -6.07
N THR A 64 21.81 5.42 -7.34
CA THR A 64 20.78 4.75 -8.13
C THR A 64 20.42 3.39 -7.53
N ARG A 65 21.42 2.67 -7.03
CA ARG A 65 21.20 1.40 -6.32
C ARG A 65 20.42 1.57 -5.02
N GLU A 66 20.81 2.49 -4.14
CA GLU A 66 20.10 2.68 -2.86
C GLU A 66 18.67 3.20 -3.08
N LEU A 67 18.46 4.03 -4.10
CA LEU A 67 17.13 4.43 -4.53
C LEU A 67 16.31 3.22 -5.01
N PHE A 68 16.90 2.33 -5.80
CA PHE A 68 16.24 1.12 -6.29
C PHE A 68 15.83 0.19 -5.13
N ILE A 69 16.71 -0.03 -4.16
CA ILE A 69 16.40 -0.83 -2.95
C ILE A 69 15.26 -0.18 -2.17
N GLY A 70 15.32 1.13 -1.93
CA GLY A 70 14.27 1.88 -1.27
C GLY A 70 12.92 1.74 -1.99
N LEU A 71 12.92 1.80 -3.33
CA LEU A 71 11.73 1.61 -4.15
C LEU A 71 11.17 0.19 -4.07
N LEU A 72 12.01 -0.85 -4.04
CA LEU A 72 11.54 -2.23 -3.88
C LEU A 72 10.75 -2.38 -2.58
N PHE A 73 11.32 -1.96 -1.45
CA PHE A 73 10.60 -2.01 -0.17
C PHE A 73 9.33 -1.15 -0.19
N ALA A 74 9.39 0.02 -0.84
CA ALA A 74 8.24 0.89 -1.00
C ALA A 74 7.09 0.19 -1.77
N VAL A 75 7.41 -0.56 -2.83
CA VAL A 75 6.39 -1.31 -3.57
C VAL A 75 5.76 -2.40 -2.71
N VAL A 76 6.53 -3.13 -1.89
CA VAL A 76 5.95 -4.14 -0.98
C VAL A 76 4.93 -3.51 -0.02
N LEU A 77 5.27 -2.38 0.59
CA LEU A 77 4.37 -1.66 1.49
C LEU A 77 3.12 -1.14 0.77
N GLN A 78 3.26 -0.66 -0.46
CA GLN A 78 2.11 -0.23 -1.28
C GLN A 78 1.20 -1.39 -1.67
N LEU A 79 1.76 -2.59 -1.84
CA LEU A 79 0.99 -3.77 -2.24
C LEU A 79 -0.07 -4.15 -1.22
N VAL A 80 0.21 -3.96 0.08
CA VAL A 80 -0.75 -4.15 1.17
C VAL A 80 -1.95 -3.21 1.00
N ASN A 81 -1.69 -1.92 0.76
CA ASN A 81 -2.75 -0.93 0.53
C ASN A 81 -3.51 -1.22 -0.77
N ALA A 82 -2.80 -1.62 -1.83
CA ALA A 82 -3.40 -1.98 -3.11
C ALA A 82 -4.36 -3.16 -2.97
N ALA A 83 -3.98 -4.21 -2.21
CA ALA A 83 -4.85 -5.35 -1.97
C ALA A 83 -6.15 -4.93 -1.23
N LEU A 84 -6.06 -4.04 -0.24
CA LEU A 84 -7.23 -3.50 0.47
C LEU A 84 -8.11 -2.63 -0.43
N VAL A 85 -7.50 -1.83 -1.32
CA VAL A 85 -8.24 -1.03 -2.31
C VAL A 85 -9.03 -1.93 -3.24
N VAL A 86 -8.38 -2.96 -3.80
CA VAL A 86 -9.03 -3.92 -4.70
C VAL A 86 -10.16 -4.64 -3.97
N ALA A 87 -9.92 -5.14 -2.76
CA ALA A 87 -10.94 -5.77 -1.94
C ALA A 87 -12.16 -4.85 -1.72
N GLY A 88 -11.93 -3.61 -1.27
CA GLY A 88 -13.01 -2.65 -1.03
C GLY A 88 -13.75 -2.23 -2.30
N GLN A 89 -13.06 -2.14 -3.43
CA GLN A 89 -13.69 -1.87 -4.73
C GLN A 89 -14.57 -3.03 -5.19
N THR A 90 -14.09 -4.27 -5.08
CA THR A 90 -14.86 -5.44 -5.47
C THR A 90 -16.11 -5.58 -4.59
N LEU A 91 -15.97 -5.39 -3.28
CA LEU A 91 -17.11 -5.39 -2.36
C LEU A 91 -18.12 -4.27 -2.65
N SER A 92 -17.64 -3.05 -2.90
CA SER A 92 -18.52 -1.93 -3.28
C SER A 92 -19.31 -2.24 -4.55
N MET A 93 -18.67 -2.91 -5.52
CA MET A 93 -19.32 -3.32 -6.76
C MET A 93 -20.36 -4.42 -6.51
N SER A 94 -20.06 -5.39 -5.65
CA SER A 94 -20.99 -6.47 -5.30
C SER A 94 -22.20 -6.02 -4.48
N MET A 95 -22.10 -4.94 -3.71
CA MET A 95 -23.21 -4.34 -2.96
C MET A 95 -24.11 -3.43 -3.82
N GLY A 96 -23.86 -3.31 -5.12
CA GLY A 96 -24.65 -2.46 -6.02
C GLY A 96 -24.35 -0.95 -5.90
N LEU A 97 -23.39 -0.54 -5.06
CA LEU A 97 -22.97 0.86 -4.91
C LEU A 97 -22.34 1.44 -6.19
N ALA A 98 -21.93 0.58 -7.13
CA ALA A 98 -21.44 0.99 -8.44
C ALA A 98 -22.49 1.76 -9.27
N MET A 99 -23.78 1.48 -9.07
CA MET A 99 -24.87 2.18 -9.79
C MET A 99 -25.05 3.62 -9.30
N ALA A 100 -24.75 3.90 -8.03
CA ALA A 100 -24.70 5.28 -7.54
C ALA A 100 -23.61 6.10 -8.24
N GLN A 101 -22.51 5.46 -8.68
CA GLN A 101 -21.42 6.12 -9.41
C GLN A 101 -21.71 6.36 -10.89
N THR A 102 -22.69 5.66 -11.49
CA THR A 102 -23.10 5.89 -12.88
C THR A 102 -24.12 7.02 -13.03
N VAL A 103 -24.82 7.38 -11.96
CA VAL A 103 -25.86 8.44 -11.95
C VAL A 103 -25.26 9.85 -11.97
N ASP A 104 -24.08 10.05 -11.36
CA ASP A 104 -23.33 11.30 -11.48
C ASP A 104 -21.81 11.04 -11.59
N PRO A 105 -21.25 11.01 -12.81
CA PRO A 105 -19.81 10.82 -13.03
C PRO A 105 -18.96 12.03 -12.58
N ASN A 106 -19.55 13.20 -12.32
CA ASN A 106 -18.81 14.39 -11.86
C ASN A 106 -18.52 14.37 -10.36
N MET A 107 -19.27 13.61 -9.57
CA MET A 107 -19.10 13.47 -8.10
C MET A 107 -17.85 12.67 -7.69
N GLY A 108 -17.08 12.11 -8.63
CA GLY A 108 -15.85 11.39 -8.35
C GLY A 108 -16.08 9.96 -7.85
N ARG A 109 -15.35 9.00 -8.43
CA ARG A 109 -15.41 7.57 -8.10
C ARG A 109 -14.64 7.24 -6.82
N VAL A 110 -14.96 7.88 -5.69
CA VAL A 110 -14.34 7.48 -4.42
C VAL A 110 -15.05 6.22 -3.93
N PRO A 111 -14.41 5.03 -3.93
CA PRO A 111 -15.04 3.83 -3.41
C PRO A 111 -15.09 4.00 -1.88
N VAL A 112 -16.28 4.24 -1.36
CA VAL A 112 -16.51 4.52 0.07
C VAL A 112 -15.97 3.38 0.92
N LEU A 113 -16.23 2.14 0.51
CA LEU A 113 -15.79 0.95 1.25
C LEU A 113 -14.28 0.74 1.18
N ALA A 114 -13.64 0.99 0.03
CA ALA A 114 -12.17 0.95 -0.06
C ALA A 114 -11.53 2.00 0.86
N SER A 115 -12.11 3.20 0.91
CA SER A 115 -11.64 4.26 1.80
C SER A 115 -11.82 3.87 3.27
N PHE A 116 -12.96 3.26 3.61
CA PHE A 116 -13.22 2.71 4.95
C PHE A 116 -12.20 1.64 5.35
N LEU A 117 -11.92 0.66 4.49
CA LEU A 117 -10.93 -0.39 4.76
C LEU A 117 -9.51 0.18 4.93
N ILE A 118 -9.12 1.19 4.15
CA ILE A 118 -7.82 1.88 4.31
C ILE A 118 -7.75 2.57 5.67
N VAL A 119 -8.81 3.29 6.08
CA VAL A 119 -8.83 3.95 7.40
C VAL A 119 -8.75 2.92 8.52
N MET A 120 -9.53 1.84 8.45
CA MET A 120 -9.49 0.76 9.44
C MET A 120 -8.11 0.10 9.51
N SER A 121 -7.51 -0.22 8.36
CA SER A 121 -6.14 -0.75 8.28
C SER A 121 -5.12 0.20 8.89
N THR A 122 -5.25 1.49 8.62
CA THR A 122 -4.36 2.52 9.19
C THR A 122 -4.51 2.62 10.71
N LEU A 123 -5.73 2.51 11.24
CA LEU A 123 -5.99 2.51 12.68
C LEU A 123 -5.44 1.24 13.35
N ILE A 124 -5.62 0.07 12.74
CA ILE A 124 -5.03 -1.18 13.21
C ILE A 124 -3.51 -1.07 13.23
N PHE A 125 -2.92 -0.55 12.15
CA PHE A 125 -1.49 -0.29 12.03
C PHE A 125 -0.99 0.64 13.15
N LEU A 126 -1.74 1.70 13.51
CA LEU A 126 -1.40 2.54 14.66
C LEU A 126 -1.49 1.79 16.00
N SER A 127 -2.57 1.03 16.18
CA SER A 127 -2.90 0.31 17.42
C SER A 127 -1.80 -0.68 17.81
N ILE A 128 -1.23 -1.38 16.83
CA ILE A 128 -0.12 -2.33 17.06
C ILE A 128 1.26 -1.65 17.14
N GLY A 129 1.33 -0.31 17.07
CA GLY A 129 2.60 0.41 17.05
C GLY A 129 3.36 0.26 15.72
N GLY A 130 2.66 0.08 14.60
CA GLY A 130 3.26 -0.17 13.28
C GLY A 130 4.26 0.90 12.83
N HIS A 131 4.13 2.14 13.31
CA HIS A 131 5.12 3.20 13.07
C HIS A 131 6.51 2.86 13.65
N LEU A 132 6.58 2.16 14.79
CA LEU A 132 7.83 1.64 15.35
C LEU A 132 8.36 0.47 14.50
N ILE A 133 7.47 -0.41 14.04
CA ILE A 133 7.81 -1.53 13.15
C ILE A 133 8.42 -1.01 11.84
N LEU A 134 7.91 0.11 11.29
CA LEU A 134 8.48 0.75 10.11
C LEU A 134 9.91 1.25 10.36
N ILE A 135 10.17 1.87 11.51
CA ILE A 135 11.51 2.35 11.86
C ILE A 135 12.47 1.16 12.00
N GLN A 136 12.01 0.08 12.65
CA GLN A 136 12.79 -1.15 12.75
C GLN A 136 13.07 -1.77 11.37
N LEU A 137 12.09 -1.77 10.47
CA LEU A 137 12.25 -2.26 9.10
C LEU A 137 13.28 -1.43 8.33
N ILE A 138 13.29 -0.10 8.51
CA ILE A 138 14.31 0.77 7.92
C ILE A 138 15.71 0.38 8.42
N LEU A 139 15.88 0.20 9.73
CA LEU A 139 17.16 -0.18 10.35
C LEU A 139 17.63 -1.56 9.85
N MET A 140 16.78 -2.58 9.94
CA MET A 140 17.07 -3.93 9.45
C MET A 140 17.42 -3.94 7.96
N SER A 141 16.83 -3.02 7.17
CA SER A 141 17.16 -2.93 5.75
C SER A 141 18.64 -2.59 5.54
N PHE A 142 19.22 -1.73 6.37
CA PHE A 142 20.64 -1.36 6.29
C PHE A 142 21.57 -2.47 6.79
N GLU A 143 21.10 -3.34 7.70
CA GLU A 143 21.85 -4.52 8.15
C GLU A 143 21.90 -5.62 7.08
N VAL A 144 20.74 -5.91 6.46
CA VAL A 144 20.62 -6.99 5.45
C VAL A 144 21.27 -6.57 4.12
N LEU A 145 21.12 -5.30 3.74
CA LEU A 145 21.66 -4.74 2.51
C LEU A 145 22.51 -3.51 2.85
N PRO A 146 23.77 -3.72 3.27
CA PRO A 146 24.67 -2.63 3.65
C PRO A 146 25.01 -1.74 2.46
N ILE A 147 25.23 -0.46 2.75
CA ILE A 147 25.52 0.57 1.75
C ILE A 147 26.87 0.25 1.12
N GLY A 148 26.88 -0.03 -0.18
CA GLY A 148 28.09 -0.36 -0.92
C GLY A 148 28.56 -1.82 -0.83
N GLY A 149 27.85 -2.71 -0.12
CA GLY A 149 28.14 -4.16 -0.12
C GLY A 149 27.83 -4.83 -1.46
N GLU A 150 28.21 -6.08 -1.71
CA GLU A 150 27.79 -6.75 -2.96
C GLU A 150 26.31 -7.17 -2.90
N ILE A 151 25.53 -6.90 -3.95
CA ILE A 151 24.14 -7.36 -4.07
C ILE A 151 24.02 -8.27 -5.27
N ASN A 152 23.49 -9.48 -5.04
CA ASN A 152 23.00 -10.32 -6.10
C ASN A 152 21.61 -9.85 -6.53
N PHE A 153 21.56 -8.94 -7.51
CA PHE A 153 20.31 -8.36 -8.01
C PHE A 153 19.30 -9.40 -8.45
N THR A 154 19.76 -10.49 -9.07
CA THR A 154 18.88 -11.57 -9.55
C THR A 154 18.18 -12.27 -8.39
N ALA A 155 18.91 -12.62 -7.35
CA ALA A 155 18.34 -13.26 -6.15
C ALA A 155 17.40 -12.30 -5.40
N THR A 156 17.79 -11.03 -5.25
CA THR A 156 16.95 -10.03 -4.59
C THR A 156 15.63 -9.81 -5.35
N LEU A 157 15.68 -9.75 -6.68
CA LEU A 157 14.49 -9.55 -7.50
C LEU A 157 13.57 -10.78 -7.49
N ALA A 158 14.13 -11.99 -7.53
CA ALA A 158 13.37 -13.23 -7.41
C ALA A 158 12.62 -13.29 -6.07
N ASN A 159 13.33 -13.04 -4.96
CA ASN A 159 12.72 -12.97 -3.64
C ASN A 159 11.64 -11.89 -3.57
N PHE A 160 11.91 -10.70 -4.12
CA PHE A 160 10.94 -9.61 -4.15
C PHE A 160 9.63 -10.01 -4.87
N ILE A 161 9.72 -10.70 -6.01
CA ILE A 161 8.54 -11.16 -6.75
C ILE A 161 7.73 -12.18 -5.93
N GLU A 162 8.41 -13.15 -5.31
CA GLU A 162 7.76 -14.16 -4.47
C GLU A 162 7.03 -13.54 -3.27
N TRP A 163 7.72 -12.66 -2.53
CA TRP A 163 7.14 -11.96 -1.39
C TRP A 163 5.99 -11.04 -1.79
N SER A 164 6.11 -10.35 -2.93
CA SER A 164 5.03 -9.52 -3.46
C SER A 164 3.79 -10.37 -3.77
N ALA A 165 3.95 -11.50 -4.45
CA ALA A 165 2.83 -12.41 -4.72
C ALA A 165 2.17 -12.90 -3.42
N MET A 166 2.96 -13.26 -2.40
CA MET A 166 2.45 -13.72 -1.10
C MET A 166 1.67 -12.65 -0.36
N VAL A 167 2.18 -11.41 -0.30
CA VAL A 167 1.49 -10.27 0.34
C VAL A 167 0.18 -9.94 -0.37
N PHE A 168 0.19 -9.92 -1.70
CA PHE A 168 -1.01 -9.66 -2.49
C PHE A 168 -2.07 -10.76 -2.31
N LEU A 169 -1.65 -12.03 -2.35
CA LEU A 169 -2.52 -13.17 -2.10
C LEU A 169 -3.11 -13.11 -0.69
N GLY A 170 -2.30 -12.83 0.33
CA GLY A 170 -2.74 -12.68 1.71
C GLY A 170 -3.83 -11.60 1.85
N GLY A 171 -3.66 -10.45 1.19
CA GLY A 171 -4.67 -9.39 1.16
C GLY A 171 -5.98 -9.80 0.49
N ILE A 172 -5.91 -10.53 -0.63
CA ILE A 172 -7.11 -11.08 -1.31
C ILE A 172 -7.80 -12.13 -0.44
N LEU A 173 -7.03 -12.99 0.22
CA LEU A 173 -7.58 -14.09 1.02
C LEU A 173 -8.46 -13.58 2.18
N ILE A 174 -8.12 -12.43 2.74
CA ILE A 174 -8.95 -11.75 3.75
C ILE A 174 -10.28 -11.26 3.16
N ALA A 175 -10.29 -10.81 1.91
CA ALA A 175 -11.49 -10.30 1.22
C ALA A 175 -12.38 -11.42 0.66
N LEU A 176 -11.80 -12.57 0.36
CA LEU A 176 -12.43 -13.67 -0.36
C LEU A 176 -13.74 -14.19 0.28
N PRO A 177 -13.85 -14.37 1.62
CA PRO A 177 -15.10 -14.83 2.25
C PRO A 177 -16.27 -13.86 2.04
N ILE A 178 -15.99 -12.57 2.14
CA ILE A 178 -17.01 -11.52 1.95
C ILE A 178 -17.40 -11.45 0.47
N MET A 179 -16.43 -11.59 -0.44
CA MET A 179 -16.71 -11.65 -1.88
C MET A 179 -17.58 -12.85 -2.26
N LEU A 180 -17.30 -14.04 -1.72
CA LEU A 180 -18.09 -15.25 -2.01
C LEU A 180 -19.52 -15.15 -1.51
N THR A 181 -19.71 -14.68 -0.27
CA THR A 181 -21.05 -14.48 0.31
C THR A 181 -21.86 -13.47 -0.52
N MET A 182 -21.24 -12.36 -0.90
CA MET A 182 -21.84 -11.38 -1.80
C MET A 182 -22.19 -11.96 -3.18
N MET A 183 -21.34 -12.81 -3.74
CA MET A 183 -21.61 -13.44 -5.03
C MET A 183 -22.83 -14.38 -4.96
N LEU A 184 -22.99 -15.11 -3.85
CA LEU A 184 -24.19 -15.93 -3.61
C LEU A 184 -25.45 -15.07 -3.44
N VAL A 185 -25.38 -13.97 -2.69
CA VAL A 185 -26.51 -13.04 -2.54
C VAL A 185 -26.92 -12.47 -3.90
N ASN A 186 -25.96 -12.06 -4.72
CA ASN A 186 -26.20 -11.57 -6.08
C ASN A 186 -26.90 -12.64 -6.95
N LEU A 187 -26.48 -13.91 -6.84
CA LEU A 187 -27.12 -15.02 -7.54
C LEU A 187 -28.57 -15.23 -7.08
N CYS A 188 -28.84 -15.20 -5.78
CA CYS A 188 -30.18 -15.32 -5.22
C CYS A 188 -31.11 -14.18 -5.68
N ILE A 189 -30.61 -12.95 -5.65
CA ILE A 189 -31.36 -11.77 -6.10
C ILE A 189 -31.66 -11.83 -7.60
N GLY A 190 -30.75 -12.38 -8.41
CA GLY A 190 -30.98 -12.59 -9.85
C GLY A 190 -32.16 -13.50 -10.20
N ILE A 191 -32.63 -14.32 -9.26
CA ILE A 191 -33.80 -15.20 -9.46
C ILE A 191 -35.12 -14.44 -9.20
N VAL A 192 -35.10 -13.35 -8.42
CA VAL A 192 -36.29 -12.59 -7.99
C VAL A 192 -37.16 -12.06 -9.16
N PRO A 193 -36.61 -11.53 -10.26
CA PRO A 193 -37.41 -11.10 -11.42
C PRO A 193 -38.30 -12.20 -12.00
N ARG A 194 -37.89 -13.47 -11.90
CA ARG A 194 -38.66 -14.62 -12.39
C ARG A 194 -39.77 -15.01 -11.43
N ALA A 195 -39.57 -14.83 -10.13
CA ALA A 195 -40.55 -15.20 -9.09
C ALA A 195 -41.63 -14.13 -8.87
N ALA A 196 -41.29 -12.85 -9.04
CA ALA A 196 -42.22 -11.73 -8.81
C ALA A 196 -42.00 -10.60 -9.84
N PRO A 197 -42.45 -10.77 -11.10
CA PRO A 197 -42.24 -9.79 -12.17
C PRO A 197 -42.99 -8.46 -11.97
N ALA A 198 -43.97 -8.43 -11.06
CA ALA A 198 -44.73 -7.22 -10.72
C ALA A 198 -43.98 -6.29 -9.76
N LEU A 199 -42.88 -6.75 -9.13
CA LEU A 199 -42.05 -5.90 -8.28
C LEU A 199 -41.13 -5.03 -9.14
N ASN A 200 -41.01 -3.76 -8.77
CA ASN A 200 -39.95 -2.92 -9.32
C ASN A 200 -38.59 -3.47 -8.86
N PHE A 201 -37.89 -4.15 -9.77
CA PHE A 201 -36.61 -4.80 -9.51
C PHE A 201 -35.63 -3.88 -8.79
N PHE A 202 -35.47 -2.64 -9.24
CA PHE A 202 -34.56 -1.69 -8.62
C PHE A 202 -34.98 -1.28 -7.20
N ALA A 203 -36.28 -1.21 -6.92
CA ALA A 203 -36.78 -0.81 -5.60
C ALA A 203 -36.50 -1.85 -4.50
N VAL A 204 -36.37 -3.13 -4.86
CA VAL A 204 -36.16 -4.22 -3.90
C VAL A 204 -34.69 -4.66 -3.85
N VAL A 205 -34.01 -4.64 -4.99
CA VAL A 205 -32.64 -5.17 -5.10
C VAL A 205 -31.60 -4.28 -4.45
N PHE A 206 -31.65 -2.96 -4.64
CA PHE A 206 -30.64 -2.07 -4.04
C PHE A 206 -30.69 -2.06 -2.51
N PRO A 207 -31.86 -1.95 -1.84
CA PRO A 207 -31.92 -2.07 -0.39
C PRO A 207 -31.48 -3.45 0.12
N ALA A 208 -31.81 -4.53 -0.58
CA ALA A 208 -31.41 -5.87 -0.19
C ALA A 208 -29.89 -6.09 -0.29
N MET A 209 -29.25 -5.62 -1.38
CA MET A 209 -27.79 -5.74 -1.56
C MET A 209 -27.01 -4.88 -0.55
N THR A 210 -27.53 -3.70 -0.20
CA THR A 210 -26.90 -2.82 0.79
C THR A 210 -27.09 -3.30 2.23
N LEU A 211 -28.19 -3.98 2.56
CA LEU A 211 -28.39 -4.60 3.88
C LEU A 211 -27.59 -5.90 4.06
N ALA A 212 -27.34 -6.63 2.98
CA ALA A 212 -26.62 -7.90 3.04
C ALA A 212 -25.11 -7.74 3.22
N GLY A 213 -24.55 -6.54 2.99
CA GLY A 213 -23.11 -6.27 3.05
C GLY A 213 -22.73 -5.26 4.11
#